data_AF-A0A2M9TG38-F1
#
_entry.id   AF-A0A2M9TG38-F1
#
_cell.length_a   1.000
_cell.length_b   1.000
_cell.length_c   1.000
_cell.angle_alpha   90.00
_cell.angle_beta   90.00
_cell.angle_gamma   90.00
#
_symmetry.space_group_name_H-M   'P 1'
#
loop_
_entity.id
_entity.type
_entity.pdbx_description
1 polymer ?
#
loop_
_entity_poly.entity_id
_entity_poly.type
_entity_poly.pdbx_seq_one_letter_code
_entity_poly.pdbx_strand_id
1 'polypeptide(L)'
;MILDLDIGNTLSKWRLKDAESSEIRSRGAVWTREEWRPGADIPDLGVVEAVRISSVARAAVLDETVALLRRQVRQVHVARSTPEALGVVNGYEEPGRLGVDRWMGALAGYQLAGGCCAVDCGSAITIDFVLPGGVHLGGFIIPGLRLMKESLKLGTRNVAIDPDSEADALLEPGRRTVDAVNHGIYMAAVSAINRIYSEVCDQQGVALPMLLTGGDARVVSRGVQVPHAVWPDMVYGGLEATFPLTFAERAGKMSGAPQVPEPVSLEKIRAGLAFSMLL
;
A
#
# COMPACT_ATOMS: atom_id res chain seq x y z
N MET A 1 -9.30 23.02 -1.82
CA MET A 1 -9.04 21.55 -1.98
C MET A 1 -7.78 21.13 -1.21
N ILE A 2 -7.65 19.84 -0.90
CA ILE A 2 -6.44 19.22 -0.31
C ILE A 2 -5.85 18.22 -1.31
N LEU A 3 -4.55 18.30 -1.56
CA LEU A 3 -3.83 17.38 -2.45
C LEU A 3 -3.00 16.40 -1.62
N ASP A 4 -3.22 15.10 -1.80
CA ASP A 4 -2.36 14.06 -1.21
C ASP A 4 -1.47 13.47 -2.31
N LEU A 5 -0.17 13.40 -2.05
CA LEU A 5 0.86 12.88 -2.96
C LEU A 5 1.55 11.67 -2.34
N ASP A 6 1.74 10.64 -3.16
CA ASP A 6 2.57 9.48 -2.84
C ASP A 6 3.62 9.31 -3.95
N ILE A 7 4.85 9.71 -3.65
CA ILE A 7 5.96 9.83 -4.59
C ILE A 7 6.84 8.58 -4.48
N GLY A 8 6.51 7.57 -5.29
CA GLY A 8 7.28 6.35 -5.41
C GLY A 8 8.46 6.47 -6.38
N ASN A 9 9.31 5.44 -6.42
CA ASN A 9 10.45 5.39 -7.34
C ASN A 9 10.07 5.24 -8.82
N THR A 10 8.89 4.67 -9.10
CA THR A 10 8.42 4.42 -10.47
C THR A 10 7.29 5.37 -10.87
N LEU A 11 6.27 5.43 -10.01
CA LEU A 11 5.07 6.23 -10.22
C LEU A 11 4.91 7.16 -9.03
N SER A 12 4.45 8.36 -9.34
CA SER A 12 3.95 9.31 -8.36
C SER A 12 2.44 9.36 -8.49
N LYS A 13 1.74 8.98 -7.44
CA LYS A 13 0.28 8.92 -7.38
C LYS A 13 -0.23 10.12 -6.60
N TRP A 14 -1.41 10.58 -6.96
CA TRP A 14 -2.06 11.67 -6.25
C TRP A 14 -3.57 11.48 -6.14
N ARG A 15 -4.16 12.08 -5.11
CA ARG A 15 -5.60 12.31 -5.04
C ARG A 15 -5.92 13.73 -4.60
N LEU A 16 -7.02 14.27 -5.12
CA LEU A 16 -7.53 15.57 -4.76
C LEU A 16 -8.83 15.40 -3.95
N LYS A 17 -8.92 16.13 -2.85
CA LYS A 17 -10.03 16.06 -1.92
C LYS A 17 -10.64 17.42 -1.65
N ASP A 18 -11.94 17.42 -1.42
CA ASP A 18 -12.66 18.58 -0.93
C ASP A 18 -12.24 18.89 0.51
N ALA A 19 -11.94 20.16 0.81
CA ALA A 19 -11.42 20.56 2.12
C ALA A 19 -12.51 20.62 3.20
N GLU A 20 -13.79 20.73 2.80
CA GLU A 20 -14.92 20.85 3.73
C GLU A 20 -15.61 19.51 3.91
N SER A 21 -16.05 18.89 2.81
CA SER A 21 -16.77 17.61 2.83
C SER A 21 -15.89 16.38 3.00
N SER A 22 -14.57 16.51 2.79
CA SER A 22 -13.62 15.38 2.76
C SER A 22 -13.92 14.35 1.65
N GLU A 23 -14.71 14.72 0.65
CA GLU A 23 -14.98 13.85 -0.50
C GLU A 23 -13.80 13.82 -1.47
N ILE A 24 -13.43 12.63 -1.93
CA ILE A 24 -12.38 12.44 -2.93
C ILE A 24 -12.95 12.85 -4.30
N ARG A 25 -12.39 13.90 -4.89
CA ARG A 25 -12.84 14.49 -6.16
C ARG A 25 -12.19 13.83 -7.36
N SER A 26 -10.90 13.53 -7.28
CA SER A 26 -10.15 12.92 -8.38
C SER A 26 -8.90 12.20 -7.90
N ARG A 27 -8.37 11.33 -8.76
CA ARG A 27 -7.13 10.59 -8.57
C ARG A 27 -6.33 10.59 -9.87
N GLY A 28 -5.02 10.45 -9.76
CA GLY A 28 -4.15 10.29 -10.92
C GLY A 28 -2.84 9.64 -10.55
N ALA A 29 -2.11 9.22 -11.58
CA ALA A 29 -0.77 8.69 -11.46
C ALA A 29 0.05 9.16 -12.65
N VAL A 30 1.29 9.55 -12.39
CA VAL A 30 2.27 9.94 -13.40
C VAL A 30 3.57 9.20 -13.15
N TRP A 31 4.38 9.04 -14.20
CA TRP A 31 5.73 8.53 -14.03
C TRP A 31 6.56 9.50 -13.20
N THR A 32 7.26 8.98 -12.19
CA THR A 32 8.14 9.82 -11.36
C THR A 32 9.27 10.36 -12.24
N ARG A 33 9.33 11.68 -12.37
CA ARG A 33 10.30 12.43 -13.15
C ARG A 33 10.94 13.52 -12.28
N GLU A 34 11.97 14.17 -12.80
CA GLU A 34 12.66 15.27 -12.12
C GLU A 34 11.75 16.51 -11.99
N GLU A 35 10.93 16.81 -13.01
CA GLU A 35 10.04 17.98 -13.00
C GLU A 35 8.55 17.60 -13.11
N TRP A 36 7.73 18.18 -12.23
CA TRP A 36 6.26 18.06 -12.24
C TRP A 36 5.63 19.31 -12.88
N ARG A 37 4.62 19.13 -13.73
CA ARG A 37 3.90 20.25 -14.38
C ARG A 37 2.46 20.38 -13.86
N PRO A 38 2.14 21.41 -13.05
CA PRO A 38 0.76 21.69 -12.63
C PRO A 38 -0.19 21.89 -13.82
N GLY A 39 -1.41 21.36 -13.72
CA GLY A 39 -2.42 21.39 -14.79
C GLY A 39 -2.21 20.36 -15.90
N ALA A 40 -1.05 19.68 -15.94
CA ALA A 40 -0.77 18.60 -16.88
C ALA A 40 -0.51 17.26 -16.16
N ASP A 41 0.42 17.24 -15.19
CA ASP A 41 0.82 16.05 -14.44
C ASP A 41 0.07 15.92 -13.10
N ILE A 42 -0.32 17.05 -12.51
CA ILE A 42 -1.10 17.17 -11.27
C ILE A 42 -2.24 18.15 -11.44
N PRO A 43 -3.26 18.14 -10.55
CA PRO A 43 -4.31 19.14 -10.55
C PRO A 43 -3.74 20.56 -10.54
N ASP A 44 -4.54 21.50 -11.05
CA ASP A 44 -4.24 22.92 -10.90
C ASP A 44 -4.06 23.25 -9.40
N LEU A 45 -2.89 23.80 -9.07
CA LEU A 45 -2.53 24.12 -7.69
C LEU A 45 -3.21 25.41 -7.21
N GLY A 46 -3.79 26.22 -8.10
CA GLY A 46 -4.52 27.45 -7.74
C GLY A 46 -5.75 27.20 -6.86
N VAL A 47 -6.30 25.98 -6.86
CA VAL A 47 -7.45 25.58 -6.04
C VAL A 47 -7.05 24.76 -4.80
N VAL A 48 -5.75 24.52 -4.60
CA VAL A 48 -5.20 23.67 -3.53
C VAL A 48 -4.75 24.53 -2.37
N GLU A 49 -5.31 24.27 -1.18
CA GLU A 49 -5.02 25.04 0.04
C GLU A 49 -3.92 24.38 0.89
N ALA A 50 -3.81 23.05 0.80
CA ALA A 50 -2.85 22.26 1.53
C ALA A 50 -2.41 21.03 0.73
N VAL A 51 -1.16 20.60 0.92
CA VAL A 51 -0.60 19.37 0.37
C VAL A 51 -0.07 18.47 1.48
N ARG A 52 -0.29 17.16 1.37
CA ARG A 52 0.36 16.11 2.17
C ARG A 52 1.17 15.19 1.28
N ILE A 53 2.38 14.83 1.70
CA ILE A 53 3.34 14.11 0.87
C ILE A 53 3.87 12.90 1.62
N SER A 54 3.69 11.72 1.04
CA SER A 54 4.49 10.52 1.26
C SER A 54 5.53 10.43 0.14
N SER A 55 6.78 10.09 0.44
CA SER A 55 7.82 9.95 -0.58
C SER A 55 8.89 8.94 -0.18
N VAL A 56 9.15 8.01 -1.08
CA VAL A 56 10.31 7.09 -1.04
C VAL A 56 11.25 7.30 -2.23
N ALA A 57 10.98 8.32 -3.04
CA ALA A 57 11.86 8.75 -4.12
C ALA A 57 13.16 9.40 -3.60
N ARG A 58 14.10 9.64 -4.52
CA ARG A 58 15.37 10.30 -4.22
C ARG A 58 15.14 11.67 -3.56
N ALA A 59 15.97 12.02 -2.58
CA ALA A 59 15.85 13.27 -1.83
C ALA A 59 15.75 14.51 -2.72
N ALA A 60 16.55 14.59 -3.80
CA ALA A 60 16.50 15.70 -4.75
C ALA A 60 15.10 15.92 -5.36
N VAL A 61 14.41 14.82 -5.77
CA VAL A 61 13.06 14.90 -6.33
C VAL A 61 12.07 15.43 -5.30
N LEU A 62 12.18 14.98 -4.05
CA LEU A 62 11.33 15.45 -2.96
C LEU A 62 11.59 16.92 -2.66
N ASP A 63 12.85 17.34 -2.54
CA ASP A 63 13.24 18.71 -2.21
C ASP A 63 12.79 19.70 -3.28
N GLU A 64 12.95 19.37 -4.56
CA GLU A 64 12.47 20.16 -5.70
C GLU A 64 10.94 20.27 -5.69
N THR A 65 10.25 19.14 -5.49
CA THR A 65 8.78 19.10 -5.41
C THR A 65 8.27 19.96 -4.25
N VAL A 66 8.86 19.84 -3.07
CA VAL A 66 8.48 20.64 -1.89
C VAL A 66 8.77 22.12 -2.10
N ALA A 67 9.89 22.48 -2.73
CA ALA A 67 10.23 23.86 -3.05
C ALA A 67 9.23 24.50 -4.03
N LEU A 68 8.79 23.75 -5.04
CA LEU A 68 7.72 24.19 -5.96
C LEU A 68 6.41 24.41 -5.21
N LEU A 69 5.97 23.41 -4.44
CA LEU A 69 4.68 23.44 -3.76
C LEU A 69 4.59 24.55 -2.71
N ARG A 70 5.66 24.80 -1.94
CA ARG A 70 5.70 25.90 -0.95
C ARG A 70 5.59 27.29 -1.56
N ARG A 71 5.87 27.46 -2.85
CA ARG A 71 5.68 28.74 -3.55
C ARG A 71 4.23 28.98 -3.97
N GLN A 72 3.43 27.92 -4.09
CA GLN A 72 2.08 27.97 -4.67
C GLN A 72 0.97 27.62 -3.66
N VAL A 73 1.28 26.87 -2.62
CA VAL A 73 0.32 26.36 -1.64
C VAL A 73 0.71 26.80 -0.22
N ARG A 74 -0.29 27.17 0.58
CA ARG A 74 -0.10 27.73 1.93
C ARG A 74 0.50 26.72 2.91
N GLN A 75 0.06 25.47 2.85
CA GLN A 75 0.45 24.41 3.78
C GLN A 75 1.00 23.21 3.03
N VAL A 76 2.21 22.78 3.38
CA VAL A 76 2.86 21.59 2.79
C VAL A 76 3.38 20.72 3.92
N HIS A 77 2.79 19.53 4.07
CA HIS A 77 3.15 18.53 5.06
C HIS A 77 3.89 17.38 4.40
N VAL A 78 5.05 17.01 4.95
CA VAL A 78 5.87 15.90 4.44
C VAL A 78 5.96 14.86 5.54
N ALA A 79 5.41 13.68 5.27
CA ALA A 79 5.48 12.55 6.18
C ALA A 79 6.90 12.03 6.31
N ARG A 80 7.20 11.48 7.49
CA ARG A 80 8.47 10.80 7.78
C ARG A 80 8.18 9.57 8.62
N SER A 81 9.01 8.55 8.48
CA SER A 81 9.03 7.43 9.41
C SER A 81 9.63 7.88 10.74
N THR A 82 8.86 7.74 11.80
CA THR A 82 9.21 8.16 13.16
C THR A 82 9.33 6.94 14.08
N PRO A 83 10.00 7.06 15.24
CA PRO A 83 10.04 5.98 16.24
C PRO A 83 8.66 5.60 16.77
N GLU A 84 7.74 6.56 16.85
CA GLU A 84 6.36 6.35 17.25
C GLU A 84 5.46 7.38 16.54
N ALA A 85 4.23 6.98 16.20
CA ALA A 85 3.17 7.89 15.75
C ALA A 85 1.80 7.25 15.97
N LEU A 86 0.80 8.04 16.35
CA LEU A 86 -0.60 7.62 16.46
C LEU A 86 -0.80 6.33 17.30
N GLY A 87 -0.02 6.19 18.38
CA GLY A 87 -0.06 5.02 19.24
C GLY A 87 0.54 3.76 18.64
N VAL A 88 1.32 3.88 17.56
CA VAL A 88 2.12 2.79 16.97
C VAL A 88 3.61 3.06 17.19
N VAL A 89 4.31 2.12 17.81
CA VAL A 89 5.77 2.08 17.93
C VAL A 89 6.35 1.38 16.71
N ASN A 90 7.32 2.01 16.07
CA ASN A 90 7.96 1.51 14.86
C ASN A 90 9.00 0.42 15.20
N GLY A 91 8.80 -0.80 14.70
CA GLY A 91 9.69 -1.94 14.97
C GLY A 91 10.98 -2.02 14.16
N TYR A 92 11.29 -1.04 13.31
CA TYR A 92 12.61 -0.98 12.69
C TYR A 92 13.67 -0.59 13.73
N GLU A 93 14.84 -1.25 13.69
CA GLU A 93 16.00 -0.89 14.52
C GLU A 93 16.41 0.58 14.31
N GLU A 94 16.34 1.04 13.05
CA GLU A 94 16.49 2.44 12.66
C GLU A 94 15.15 2.94 12.07
N PRO A 95 14.25 3.55 12.87
CA PRO A 95 12.90 3.92 12.42
C PRO A 95 12.87 4.78 11.14
N GLY A 96 13.87 5.65 10.97
CA GLY A 96 14.00 6.51 9.80
C GLY A 96 14.31 5.77 8.48
N ARG A 97 14.65 4.47 8.52
CA ARG A 97 14.88 3.63 7.33
C ARG A 97 13.64 2.91 6.82
N LEU A 98 12.55 2.88 7.60
CA LEU A 98 11.29 2.35 7.12
C LEU A 98 10.76 3.26 5.99
N GLY A 99 10.32 2.67 4.88
CA GLY A 99 9.68 3.41 3.79
C GLY A 99 8.48 4.20 4.32
N VAL A 100 8.38 5.49 3.97
CA VAL A 100 7.32 6.37 4.49
C VAL A 100 5.94 5.90 4.04
N ASP A 101 5.83 5.36 2.83
CA ASP A 101 4.63 4.72 2.30
C ASP A 101 4.16 3.53 3.17
N ARG A 102 5.08 2.63 3.51
CA ARG A 102 4.84 1.50 4.42
C ARG A 102 4.42 1.97 5.80
N TRP A 103 5.11 2.99 6.33
CA TRP A 103 4.77 3.56 7.62
C TRP A 103 3.36 4.15 7.62
N MET A 104 3.01 4.95 6.61
CA MET A 104 1.66 5.51 6.48
C MET A 104 0.61 4.42 6.32
N GLY A 105 0.88 3.36 5.56
CA GLY A 105 0.00 2.21 5.41
C GLY A 105 -0.25 1.47 6.74
N ALA A 106 0.81 1.22 7.50
CA ALA A 106 0.74 0.58 8.83
C ALA A 106 -0.07 1.44 9.82
N LEU A 107 0.17 2.74 9.85
CA LEU A 107 -0.59 3.69 10.68
C LEU A 107 -2.07 3.71 10.29
N ALA A 108 -2.38 3.76 8.99
CA ALA A 108 -3.76 3.76 8.50
C ALA A 108 -4.51 2.49 8.92
N GLY A 109 -3.88 1.34 8.75
CA GLY A 109 -4.47 0.05 9.13
C GLY A 109 -4.69 -0.05 10.65
N TYR A 110 -3.72 0.40 11.45
CA TYR A 110 -3.87 0.41 12.91
C TYR A 110 -4.97 1.37 13.37
N GLN A 111 -5.03 2.59 12.84
CA GLN A 111 -6.09 3.54 13.19
C GLN A 111 -7.48 3.03 12.80
N LEU A 112 -7.58 2.25 11.72
CA LEU A 112 -8.85 1.68 11.26
C LEU A 112 -9.28 0.46 12.09
N ALA A 113 -8.33 -0.40 12.50
CA ALA A 113 -8.64 -1.74 13.00
C ALA A 113 -8.06 -2.10 14.38
N GLY A 114 -7.20 -1.26 14.97
CA GLY A 114 -6.52 -1.51 16.25
C GLY A 114 -5.40 -2.57 16.19
N GLY A 115 -5.12 -3.10 15.00
CA GLY A 115 -4.11 -4.10 14.65
C GLY A 115 -4.36 -4.56 13.22
N CYS A 116 -3.33 -4.80 12.42
CA CYS A 116 -3.51 -5.13 11.00
C CYS A 116 -2.29 -5.82 10.36
N CYS A 117 -2.54 -6.52 9.26
CA CYS A 117 -1.57 -6.83 8.23
C CYS A 117 -1.82 -5.90 7.03
N ALA A 118 -0.93 -4.93 6.81
CA ALA A 118 -1.01 -3.99 5.70
C ALA A 118 -0.17 -4.49 4.53
N VAL A 119 -0.81 -4.68 3.37
CA VAL A 119 -0.17 -5.21 2.16
C VAL A 119 -0.25 -4.18 1.03
N ASP A 120 0.87 -3.66 0.54
CA ASP A 120 0.89 -2.83 -0.68
C ASP A 120 1.33 -3.68 -1.87
N CYS A 121 0.49 -3.79 -2.89
CA CYS A 121 0.74 -4.49 -4.14
C CYS A 121 1.15 -3.49 -5.25
N GLY A 122 2.31 -2.88 -5.08
CA GLY A 122 2.88 -1.89 -5.99
C GLY A 122 4.07 -2.41 -6.81
N SER A 123 5.03 -1.53 -7.13
CA SER A 123 6.28 -1.93 -7.81
C SER A 123 7.04 -3.02 -7.04
N ALA A 124 7.00 -2.94 -5.71
CA ALA A 124 7.29 -4.05 -4.81
C ALA A 124 5.98 -4.41 -4.09
N ILE A 125 5.86 -5.66 -3.66
CA ILE A 125 4.86 -6.05 -2.68
C ILE A 125 5.48 -5.90 -1.29
N THR A 126 4.85 -5.13 -0.41
CA THR A 126 5.27 -4.99 0.99
C THR A 126 4.20 -5.53 1.92
N ILE A 127 4.61 -6.16 3.02
CA ILE A 127 3.70 -6.79 3.99
C ILE A 127 4.16 -6.37 5.38
N ASP A 128 3.42 -5.49 6.04
CA ASP A 128 3.75 -4.92 7.35
C ASP A 128 2.72 -5.35 8.40
N PHE A 129 3.18 -5.67 9.61
CA PHE A 129 2.34 -6.18 10.69
C PHE A 129 2.32 -5.23 11.88
N VAL A 130 1.14 -4.83 12.32
CA VAL A 130 0.93 -4.07 13.56
C VAL A 130 0.06 -4.88 14.50
N LEU A 131 0.60 -5.20 15.67
CA LEU A 131 -0.12 -5.96 16.70
C LEU A 131 -1.18 -5.10 17.42
N PRO A 132 -2.20 -5.73 18.02
CA PRO A 132 -3.01 -5.09 19.04
C PRO A 132 -2.11 -4.49 20.13
N GLY A 133 -2.33 -3.21 20.45
CA GLY A 133 -1.46 -2.45 21.35
C GLY A 133 -0.38 -1.63 20.65
N GLY A 134 -0.32 -1.64 19.32
CA GLY A 134 0.43 -0.66 18.55
C GLY A 134 1.90 -0.99 18.33
N VAL A 135 2.30 -2.26 18.43
CA VAL A 135 3.68 -2.65 18.08
C VAL A 135 3.73 -3.02 16.60
N HIS A 136 4.40 -2.20 15.79
CA HIS A 136 4.78 -2.57 14.43
C HIS A 136 5.92 -3.58 14.49
N LEU A 137 5.77 -4.78 13.92
CA LEU A 137 6.78 -5.84 13.96
C LEU A 137 7.86 -5.68 12.89
N GLY A 138 7.70 -4.72 11.98
CA GLY A 138 8.38 -4.73 10.69
C GLY A 138 7.57 -5.49 9.64
N GLY A 139 8.26 -5.94 8.60
CA GLY A 139 7.58 -6.53 7.46
C GLY A 139 8.51 -7.10 6.40
N PHE A 140 7.90 -7.56 5.32
CA PHE A 140 8.56 -8.21 4.19
C PHE A 140 8.47 -7.35 2.94
N ILE A 141 9.47 -7.44 2.08
CA ILE A 141 9.49 -6.82 0.75
C ILE A 141 9.80 -7.91 -0.27
N ILE A 142 8.91 -8.12 -1.24
CA ILE A 142 9.12 -9.01 -2.38
C ILE A 142 8.91 -8.22 -3.69
N PRO A 143 9.48 -8.64 -4.83
CA PRO A 143 9.23 -7.95 -6.10
C PRO A 143 7.73 -7.98 -6.44
N GLY A 144 7.19 -6.87 -6.96
CA GLY A 144 5.81 -6.84 -7.46
C GLY A 144 5.66 -7.62 -8.77
N LEU A 145 4.41 -7.85 -9.20
CA LEU A 145 4.11 -8.71 -10.36
C LEU A 145 4.85 -8.25 -11.62
N ARG A 146 4.81 -6.94 -11.90
CA ARG A 146 5.53 -6.33 -13.04
C ARG A 146 7.05 -6.52 -12.92
N LEU A 147 7.63 -6.31 -11.74
CA LEU A 147 9.08 -6.42 -11.54
C LEU A 147 9.56 -7.86 -11.66
N MET A 148 8.83 -8.84 -11.11
CA MET A 148 9.10 -10.26 -11.33
C MET A 148 9.11 -10.58 -12.82
N LYS A 149 8.13 -10.06 -13.56
CA LYS A 149 8.04 -10.27 -15.00
C LYS A 149 9.23 -9.70 -15.76
N GLU A 150 9.60 -8.45 -15.45
CA GLU A 150 10.75 -7.78 -16.07
C GLU A 150 12.08 -8.52 -15.79
N SER A 151 12.21 -9.12 -14.60
CA SER A 151 13.41 -9.85 -14.19
C SER A 151 13.71 -11.09 -15.05
N LEU A 152 12.69 -11.72 -15.65
CA LEU A 152 12.85 -12.94 -16.44
C LEU A 152 13.49 -12.67 -17.83
N LYS A 153 13.68 -11.40 -18.22
CA LYS A 153 14.35 -10.96 -19.47
C LYS A 153 13.84 -11.65 -20.74
N LEU A 154 12.64 -12.23 -20.71
CA LEU A 154 12.01 -12.77 -21.89
C LEU A 154 11.59 -11.56 -22.73
N GLY A 155 12.09 -11.46 -23.96
CA GLY A 155 11.70 -10.42 -24.94
C GLY A 155 10.22 -10.47 -25.36
N THR A 156 9.36 -11.06 -24.54
CA THR A 156 7.92 -11.14 -24.71
C THR A 156 7.33 -9.76 -24.43
N ARG A 157 7.00 -9.05 -25.52
CA ARG A 157 6.20 -7.82 -25.55
C ARG A 157 5.19 -7.82 -24.41
N ASN A 158 5.14 -6.72 -23.64
CA ASN A 158 4.17 -6.39 -22.59
C ASN A 158 2.84 -7.17 -22.62
N VAL A 159 2.82 -8.41 -22.16
CA VAL A 159 1.56 -9.10 -21.84
C VAL A 159 1.22 -8.73 -20.41
N ALA A 160 0.49 -7.64 -20.18
CA ALA A 160 -0.03 -7.39 -18.83
C ALA A 160 -0.71 -8.67 -18.31
N ILE A 161 -0.52 -9.00 -17.03
CA ILE A 161 -1.45 -9.93 -16.39
C ILE A 161 -2.79 -9.19 -16.48
N ASP A 162 -3.67 -9.69 -17.32
CA ASP A 162 -4.93 -9.04 -17.59
C ASP A 162 -5.70 -8.95 -16.25
N PRO A 163 -6.03 -7.74 -15.77
CA PRO A 163 -6.83 -7.60 -14.56
C PRO A 163 -8.21 -8.25 -14.72
N ASP A 164 -8.66 -8.52 -15.94
CA ASP A 164 -9.89 -9.26 -16.24
C ASP A 164 -9.66 -10.76 -16.48
N SER A 165 -8.41 -11.26 -16.40
CA SER A 165 -8.13 -12.69 -16.36
C SER A 165 -8.81 -13.31 -15.14
N GLU A 166 -9.61 -14.35 -15.35
CA GLU A 166 -10.17 -15.14 -14.26
C GLU A 166 -9.02 -15.66 -13.38
N ALA A 167 -9.10 -15.43 -12.07
CA ALA A 167 -8.00 -15.81 -11.17
C ALA A 167 -7.80 -17.32 -11.11
N ASP A 168 -8.88 -18.09 -11.28
CA ASP A 168 -8.81 -19.55 -11.31
C ASP A 168 -7.92 -20.04 -12.46
N ALA A 169 -7.95 -19.37 -13.62
CA ALA A 169 -7.06 -19.67 -14.73
C ALA A 169 -5.58 -19.43 -14.38
N LEU A 170 -5.28 -18.43 -13.54
CA LEU A 170 -3.92 -18.10 -13.10
C LEU A 170 -3.34 -19.08 -12.08
N LEU A 171 -4.17 -19.97 -11.50
CA LEU A 171 -3.76 -21.02 -10.56
C LEU A 171 -3.47 -22.35 -11.26
N GLU A 172 -3.81 -22.51 -12.54
CA GLU A 172 -3.52 -23.72 -13.31
C GLU A 172 -2.11 -23.72 -13.92
N PRO A 173 -1.50 -24.90 -14.16
CA PRO A 173 -0.26 -24.99 -14.94
C PRO A 173 -0.43 -24.38 -16.35
N GLY A 174 0.37 -23.35 -16.65
CA GLY A 174 0.33 -22.68 -17.95
C GLY A 174 0.73 -23.61 -19.11
N ARG A 175 -0.05 -23.59 -20.20
CA ARG A 175 0.17 -24.46 -21.38
C ARG A 175 0.96 -23.79 -22.50
N ARG A 176 1.32 -22.52 -22.33
CA ARG A 176 2.23 -21.74 -23.20
C ARG A 176 3.25 -21.03 -22.31
N THR A 177 4.41 -20.67 -22.86
CA THR A 177 5.45 -19.95 -22.09
C THR A 177 4.93 -18.69 -21.41
N VAL A 178 4.08 -17.92 -22.11
CA VAL A 178 3.47 -16.71 -21.54
C VAL A 178 2.56 -17.01 -20.35
N ASP A 179 1.76 -18.08 -20.43
CA ASP A 179 0.87 -18.52 -19.35
C ASP A 179 1.71 -19.03 -18.18
N ALA A 180 2.70 -19.89 -18.45
CA ALA A 180 3.58 -20.44 -17.40
C ALA A 180 4.31 -19.34 -16.62
N VAL A 181 4.75 -18.29 -17.31
CA VAL A 181 5.35 -17.11 -16.67
C VAL A 181 4.33 -16.32 -15.85
N ASN A 182 3.19 -15.96 -16.45
CA ASN A 182 2.18 -15.14 -15.76
C ASN A 182 1.57 -15.87 -14.55
N HIS A 183 1.24 -17.14 -14.70
CA HIS A 183 0.67 -17.99 -13.65
C HIS A 183 1.71 -18.23 -12.55
N GLY A 184 2.96 -18.51 -12.92
CA GLY A 184 4.06 -18.66 -11.95
C GLY A 184 4.32 -17.41 -11.13
N ILE A 185 4.33 -16.23 -11.75
CA ILE A 185 4.49 -14.93 -11.06
C ILE A 185 3.33 -14.67 -10.11
N TYR A 186 2.09 -14.84 -10.59
CA TYR A 186 0.90 -14.65 -9.78
C TYR A 186 0.90 -15.59 -8.57
N MET A 187 1.14 -16.88 -8.82
CA MET A 187 1.21 -17.91 -7.79
C MET A 187 2.29 -17.64 -6.76
N ALA A 188 3.48 -17.21 -7.19
CA ALA A 188 4.56 -16.85 -6.28
C ALA A 188 4.14 -15.71 -5.33
N ALA A 189 3.52 -14.66 -5.87
CA ALA A 189 3.10 -13.50 -5.07
C ALA A 189 2.01 -13.85 -4.05
N VAL A 190 0.91 -14.49 -4.48
CA VAL A 190 -0.21 -14.80 -3.58
C VAL A 190 0.17 -15.88 -2.56
N SER A 191 0.99 -16.87 -2.94
CA SER A 191 1.47 -17.89 -2.00
C SER A 191 2.39 -17.28 -0.95
N ALA A 192 3.27 -16.35 -1.33
CA ALA A 192 4.11 -15.63 -0.38
C ALA A 192 3.27 -14.83 0.62
N ILE A 193 2.27 -14.06 0.16
CA ILE A 193 1.38 -13.29 1.04
C ILE A 193 0.64 -14.22 2.02
N ASN A 194 0.00 -15.27 1.51
CA ASN A 194 -0.75 -16.22 2.36
C ASN A 194 0.15 -16.92 3.39
N ARG A 195 1.34 -17.37 2.97
CA ARG A 195 2.29 -18.05 3.86
C ARG A 195 2.85 -17.11 4.91
N ILE A 196 3.31 -15.93 4.51
CA ILE A 196 3.87 -14.92 5.42
C ILE A 196 2.83 -14.51 6.47
N TYR A 197 1.60 -14.21 6.05
CA TYR A 197 0.51 -13.89 6.97
C TYR A 197 0.28 -15.01 7.99
N SER A 198 0.14 -16.24 7.50
CA SER A 198 -0.16 -17.38 8.36
C SER A 198 0.95 -17.66 9.38
N GLU A 199 2.21 -17.63 8.92
CA GLU A 199 3.39 -17.86 9.75
C GLU A 199 3.52 -16.80 10.85
N VAL A 200 3.40 -15.52 10.49
CA VAL A 200 3.51 -14.42 11.47
C VAL A 200 2.35 -14.44 12.47
N CYS A 201 1.12 -14.64 12.01
CA CYS A 201 -0.04 -14.70 12.89
C CYS A 201 0.03 -15.88 13.88
N ASP A 202 0.50 -17.04 13.42
CA ASP A 202 0.67 -18.21 14.28
C ASP A 202 1.77 -17.98 15.33
N GLN A 203 2.94 -17.48 14.92
CA GLN A 203 4.06 -17.17 15.82
C GLN A 203 3.68 -16.14 16.88
N GLN A 204 2.90 -15.12 16.51
CA GLN A 204 2.44 -14.07 17.43
C GLN A 204 1.20 -14.48 18.23
N GLY A 205 0.56 -15.62 17.91
CA GLY A 205 -0.67 -16.05 18.56
C GLY A 205 -1.80 -15.04 18.41
N VAL A 206 -1.88 -14.33 17.28
CA VAL A 206 -2.94 -13.36 16.98
C VAL A 206 -3.36 -13.42 15.52
N ALA A 207 -4.66 -13.30 15.24
CA ALA A 207 -5.16 -13.12 13.89
C ALA A 207 -5.43 -11.64 13.63
N LEU A 208 -4.96 -11.13 12.49
CA LEU A 208 -5.02 -9.70 12.16
C LEU A 208 -5.90 -9.46 10.93
N PRO A 209 -6.70 -8.38 10.90
CA PRO A 209 -7.36 -7.94 9.68
C PRO A 209 -6.32 -7.64 8.60
N MET A 210 -6.54 -8.15 7.38
CA MET A 210 -5.66 -7.88 6.25
C MET A 210 -6.24 -6.76 5.38
N LEU A 211 -5.42 -5.76 5.06
CA LEU A 211 -5.77 -4.62 4.22
C LEU A 211 -4.82 -4.56 3.04
N LEU A 212 -5.35 -4.61 1.81
CA LEU A 212 -4.58 -4.55 0.57
C LEU A 212 -4.70 -3.16 -0.07
N THR A 213 -3.57 -2.60 -0.49
CA THR A 213 -3.51 -1.43 -1.38
C THR A 213 -2.60 -1.70 -2.56
N GLY A 214 -2.37 -0.71 -3.41
CA GLY A 214 -1.49 -0.80 -4.56
C GLY A 214 -2.24 -1.00 -5.88
N GLY A 215 -1.51 -0.90 -6.98
CA GLY A 215 -2.10 -1.01 -8.33
C GLY A 215 -2.56 -2.43 -8.66
N ASP A 216 -1.82 -3.42 -8.17
CA ASP A 216 -2.09 -4.84 -8.41
C ASP A 216 -2.99 -5.45 -7.32
N ALA A 217 -3.47 -4.65 -6.35
CA ALA A 217 -4.23 -5.11 -5.19
C ALA A 217 -5.44 -5.96 -5.56
N ARG A 218 -6.20 -5.54 -6.58
CA ARG A 218 -7.41 -6.23 -7.05
C ARG A 218 -7.13 -7.56 -7.73
N VAL A 219 -5.95 -7.71 -8.34
CA VAL A 219 -5.55 -8.97 -8.98
C VAL A 219 -5.03 -9.92 -7.89
N VAL A 220 -4.17 -9.42 -7.01
CA VAL A 220 -3.61 -10.15 -5.88
C VAL A 220 -4.72 -10.63 -4.93
N SER A 221 -5.73 -9.79 -4.65
CA SER A 221 -6.84 -10.13 -3.75
C SER A 221 -7.57 -11.42 -4.12
N ARG A 222 -7.62 -11.76 -5.42
CA ARG A 222 -8.30 -12.98 -5.88
C ARG A 222 -7.61 -14.27 -5.44
N GLY A 223 -6.32 -14.22 -5.08
CA GLY A 223 -5.55 -15.37 -4.60
C GLY A 223 -5.23 -15.32 -3.11
N VAL A 224 -5.67 -14.26 -2.40
CA VAL A 224 -5.55 -14.18 -0.95
C VAL A 224 -6.62 -15.04 -0.29
N GLN A 225 -6.20 -15.95 0.58
CA GLN A 225 -7.06 -17.00 1.15
C GLN A 225 -7.63 -16.66 2.54
N VAL A 226 -7.35 -15.46 3.04
CA VAL A 226 -7.88 -14.95 4.31
C VAL A 226 -8.82 -13.77 4.07
N PRO A 227 -9.78 -13.50 4.97
CA PRO A 227 -10.62 -12.30 4.89
C PRO A 227 -9.74 -11.05 4.82
N HIS A 228 -10.02 -10.23 3.81
CA HIS A 228 -9.24 -9.03 3.53
C HIS A 228 -10.14 -7.97 2.90
N ALA A 229 -9.70 -6.71 2.96
CA ALA A 229 -10.34 -5.60 2.28
C ALA A 229 -9.34 -4.87 1.39
N VAL A 230 -9.77 -4.45 0.20
CA VAL A 230 -8.96 -3.61 -0.69
C VAL A 230 -9.25 -2.14 -0.38
N TRP A 231 -8.21 -1.40 0.01
CA TRP A 231 -8.25 0.03 0.29
C TRP A 231 -7.22 0.77 -0.59
N PRO A 232 -7.60 1.18 -1.82
CA PRO A 232 -6.67 1.81 -2.76
C PRO A 232 -6.01 3.10 -2.24
N ASP A 233 -6.65 3.78 -1.29
CA ASP A 233 -6.22 5.05 -0.73
C ASP A 233 -5.52 4.89 0.65
N MET A 234 -5.12 3.68 1.04
CA MET A 234 -4.58 3.38 2.38
C MET A 234 -3.40 4.27 2.80
N VAL A 235 -2.41 4.46 1.93
CA VAL A 235 -1.26 5.37 2.20
C VAL A 235 -1.74 6.79 2.49
N TYR A 236 -2.72 7.27 1.72
CA TYR A 236 -3.31 8.57 1.96
C TYR A 236 -4.13 8.63 3.26
N GLY A 237 -4.81 7.54 3.65
CA GLY A 237 -5.43 7.42 4.97
C GLY A 237 -4.42 7.63 6.11
N GLY A 238 -3.20 7.11 5.96
CA GLY A 238 -2.10 7.36 6.90
C GLY A 238 -1.68 8.82 6.95
N LEU A 239 -1.60 9.49 5.80
CA LEU A 239 -1.36 10.94 5.73
C LEU A 239 -2.48 11.75 6.38
N GLU A 240 -3.74 11.33 6.23
CA GLU A 240 -4.89 11.97 6.88
C GLU A 240 -4.83 11.86 8.39
N ALA A 241 -4.54 10.67 8.91
CA ALA A 241 -4.43 10.44 10.34
C ALA A 241 -3.23 11.19 10.94
N THR A 242 -2.11 11.27 10.22
CA THR A 242 -0.89 11.96 10.66
C THR A 242 -1.02 13.48 10.60
N PHE A 243 -1.68 14.00 9.56
CA PHE A 243 -1.89 15.41 9.33
C PHE A 243 -3.38 15.71 9.06
N PRO A 244 -4.21 15.74 10.12
CA PRO A 244 -5.64 15.99 9.96
C PRO A 244 -5.91 17.48 9.69
N LEU A 245 -6.56 17.74 8.56
CA LEU A 245 -6.89 19.06 8.03
C LEU A 245 -8.40 19.33 8.04
N THR A 246 -9.23 18.30 7.82
CA THR A 246 -10.71 18.40 7.84
C THR A 246 -11.30 18.03 9.19
N PHE A 247 -12.58 18.38 9.43
CA PHE A 247 -13.29 17.95 10.64
C PHE A 247 -13.42 16.42 10.74
N ALA A 248 -13.71 15.75 9.62
CA ALA A 248 -13.84 14.29 9.57
C ALA A 248 -12.54 13.58 9.97
N GLU A 249 -11.39 14.06 9.46
CA GLU A 249 -10.08 13.49 9.80
C GLU A 249 -9.72 13.69 11.27
N ARG A 250 -10.01 14.87 11.85
CA ARG A 250 -9.81 15.10 13.30
C ARG A 250 -10.70 14.22 14.17
N ALA A 251 -11.84 13.76 13.63
CA ALA A 251 -12.71 12.78 14.26
C ALA A 251 -12.29 11.32 13.98
N GLY A 252 -11.11 11.10 13.40
CA GLY A 252 -10.56 9.76 13.12
C GLY A 252 -11.13 9.08 11.86
N LYS A 253 -11.89 9.79 11.02
CA LYS A 253 -12.43 9.23 9.79
C LYS A 253 -11.44 9.41 8.64
N MET A 254 -11.03 8.30 8.04
CA MET A 254 -10.17 8.29 6.86
C MET A 254 -10.99 8.05 5.59
N SER A 255 -10.74 8.85 4.55
CA SER A 255 -11.51 8.85 3.31
C SER A 255 -11.23 7.59 2.50
N GLY A 256 -12.29 6.91 2.06
CA GLY A 256 -12.21 5.67 1.30
C GLY A 256 -11.84 4.44 2.12
N ALA A 257 -11.76 4.55 3.46
CA ALA A 257 -11.54 3.41 4.34
C ALA A 257 -12.63 2.34 4.15
N PRO A 258 -12.27 1.06 3.99
CA PRO A 258 -13.25 -0.01 3.84
C PRO A 258 -13.83 -0.41 5.19
N GLN A 259 -14.85 -1.26 5.16
CA GLN A 259 -15.22 -2.04 6.34
C GLN A 259 -14.06 -3.00 6.70
N VAL A 260 -13.72 -3.07 7.98
CA VAL A 260 -12.68 -3.98 8.48
C VAL A 260 -13.18 -5.42 8.38
N PRO A 261 -12.46 -6.32 7.69
CA PRO A 261 -12.83 -7.72 7.64
C PRO A 261 -12.56 -8.38 8.99
N GLU A 262 -13.47 -9.25 9.43
CA GLU A 262 -13.22 -10.09 10.59
C GLU A 262 -12.11 -11.10 10.30
N PRO A 263 -11.04 -11.16 11.11
CA PRO A 263 -9.95 -12.11 10.89
C PRO A 263 -10.42 -13.57 11.00
N VAL A 264 -9.78 -14.46 10.25
CA VAL A 264 -9.93 -15.92 10.48
C VAL A 264 -9.41 -16.31 11.86
N SER A 265 -9.99 -17.33 12.48
CA SER A 265 -9.49 -17.83 13.76
C SER A 265 -8.07 -18.40 13.61
N LEU A 266 -7.27 -18.30 14.68
CA LEU A 266 -5.94 -18.91 14.74
C LEU A 266 -5.96 -20.42 14.48
N GLU A 267 -7.01 -21.12 14.92
CA GLU A 267 -7.20 -22.53 14.64
C GLU A 267 -7.26 -22.80 13.13
N LYS A 268 -7.99 -21.97 12.36
CA LYS A 268 -8.05 -22.09 10.90
C LYS A 268 -6.70 -21.79 10.25
N ILE A 269 -5.98 -20.78 10.74
CA ILE A 269 -4.62 -20.46 10.26
C ILE A 269 -3.70 -21.67 10.47
N ARG A 270 -3.67 -22.22 11.69
CA ARG A 270 -2.86 -23.40 12.06
C ARG A 270 -3.22 -24.64 11.27
N ALA A 271 -4.51 -24.88 11.05
CA ALA A 271 -4.96 -25.99 10.21
C ALA A 271 -4.37 -25.89 8.80
N GLY A 272 -4.42 -24.70 8.17
CA GLY A 272 -3.79 -24.46 6.86
C GLY A 272 -2.28 -24.71 6.85
N LEU A 273 -1.57 -24.34 7.93
CA LEU A 273 -0.14 -24.60 8.07
C LEU A 273 0.17 -26.09 8.30
N ALA A 274 -0.61 -26.80 9.10
CA ALA A 274 -0.38 -28.22 9.43
C ALA A 274 -0.48 -29.13 8.20
N PHE A 275 -1.40 -28.82 7.26
CA PHE A 275 -1.48 -29.52 5.97
C PHE A 275 -0.21 -29.38 5.12
N SER A 276 0.61 -28.35 5.34
CA SER A 276 1.89 -28.17 4.65
C SER A 276 3.08 -28.91 5.27
N MET A 277 2.96 -29.43 6.50
CA MET A 277 4.02 -30.19 7.19
C MET A 277 3.84 -31.72 7.10
N LEU A 278 2.66 -32.18 6.66
CA LEU A 278 2.31 -33.60 6.54
C LEU A 278 2.47 -34.15 5.11
N LEU A 279 2.96 -33.32 4.18
CA LEU A 279 3.34 -33.66 2.80
C LEU A 279 4.85 -33.45 2.61
#